data_AF-A0A7V9JZF1-F1
#
_entry.id   AF-A0A7V9JZF1-F1
#
_cell.length_a   1.000
_cell.length_b   1.000
_cell.length_c   1.000
_cell.angle_alpha   90.00
_cell.angle_beta   90.00
_cell.angle_gamma   90.00
#
_symmetry.space_group_name_H-M   'P 1'
#
loop_
_entity.id
_entity.type
_entity.pdbx_description
1 polymer ?
#
loop_
_entity_poly.entity_id
_entity_poly.type
_entity_poly.pdbx_seq_one_letter_code
_entity_poly.pdbx_strand_id
1 'polypeptide(L)' 'MLTVLRRAMVALGLAGLVAGVLRLRGVGGTPPQDGGWRELTGPDLR' A
#
# COMPACT_ATOMS: atom_id res chain seq x y z
N MET A 1 12.25 22.62 -25.33
CA MET A 1 12.74 21.27 -24.96
C MET A 1 13.14 21.18 -23.48
N LEU A 2 14.14 21.94 -23.04
CA LEU A 2 14.67 21.87 -21.66
C LEU A 2 13.66 22.18 -20.56
N THR A 3 12.69 23.06 -20.82
CA THR A 3 11.62 23.42 -19.87
C THR A 3 10.66 22.27 -19.60
N VAL A 4 10.27 21.52 -20.63
CA VAL A 4 9.40 20.34 -20.49
C VAL A 4 10.14 19.22 -19.79
N LEU A 5 11.40 18.97 -20.17
CA LEU A 5 12.24 17.96 -19.52
C LEU A 5 12.43 18.27 -18.03
N ARG A 6 12.74 19.52 -17.68
CA ARG A 6 12.87 19.95 -16.28
C ARG A 6 11.57 19.74 -15.50
N ARG A 7 10.42 20.09 -16.09
CA ARG A 7 9.11 19.90 -15.45
C ARG A 7 8.80 18.41 -15.24
N ALA A 8 9.11 17.57 -16.22
CA ALA A 8 8.94 16.12 -16.11
C ALA A 8 9.81 15.53 -14.99
N MET A 9 11.08 15.93 -14.91
CA MET A 9 12.00 15.49 -13.85
C MET A 9 11.50 15.92 -12.46
N VAL A 10 11.03 17.15 -12.32
CA VAL A 10 10.45 17.64 -11.05
C VAL A 10 9.18 16.86 -10.69
N ALA A 11 8.27 16.64 -11.65
CA ALA A 11 7.04 15.90 -11.42
C ALA A 11 7.30 14.45 -11.00
N LEU A 12 8.21 13.75 -11.69
CA LEU A 12 8.61 12.39 -11.34
C LEU A 12 9.28 12.33 -9.97
N GLY A 13 10.15 13.29 -9.65
CA GLY A 13 10.76 13.40 -8.33
C GLY A 13 9.73 13.58 -7.21
N LEU A 14 8.75 14.49 -7.42
CA LEU A 14 7.70 14.75 -6.44
C LEU A 14 6.79 13.53 -6.24
N ALA A 15 6.39 12.88 -7.35
CA ALA A 15 5.57 11.67 -7.31
C ALA A 15 6.30 10.53 -6.58
N GLY A 16 7.58 10.33 -6.88
CA GLY A 16 8.42 9.34 -6.20
C GLY A 16 8.57 9.61 -4.71
N LEU A 17 8.71 10.89 -4.32
CA LEU A 17 8.83 11.28 -2.91
C LEU A 17 7.52 11.01 -2.16
N VAL A 18 6.38 11.39 -2.72
CA VAL A 18 5.05 11.10 -2.14
C VAL A 18 4.84 9.58 -2.03
N ALA A 19 5.09 8.83 -3.10
CA ALA A 19 4.96 7.38 -3.10
C ALA A 19 5.91 6.74 -2.07
N GLY A 20 7.13 7.22 -1.93
CA GLY A 20 8.10 6.78 -0.93
C GLY A 20 7.62 7.04 0.50
N VAL A 21 7.10 8.24 0.78
CA VAL A 21 6.52 8.57 2.09
C VAL A 21 5.33 7.67 2.40
N LEU A 22 4.40 7.50 1.48
CA LEU A 22 3.25 6.59 1.63
C LEU A 22 3.72 5.15 1.83
N ARG A 23 4.74 4.70 1.09
CA ARG A 23 5.30 3.36 1.20
C ARG A 23 5.98 3.14 2.54
N LEU A 24 6.68 4.13 3.10
CA LEU A 24 7.36 4.02 4.39
C LEU A 24 6.40 4.17 5.58
N ARG A 25 5.35 4.99 5.44
CA ARG A 25 4.35 5.23 6.50
C ARG A 25 3.20 4.22 6.48
N GLY A 26 2.88 3.65 5.32
CA GLY A 26 1.81 2.67 5.11
C GLY A 26 2.18 1.21 5.40
N VAL A 27 3.42 0.92 5.85
CA VAL A 27 3.83 -0.45 6.28
C VAL A 27 3.54 -0.72 7.75
N GLY A 28 2.87 0.20 8.45
CA GLY A 28 2.51 0.05 9.86
C GLY A 28 1.42 -1.00 10.06
N GLY A 29 1.78 -2.27 9.87
CA GLY A 29 0.93 -3.42 10.10
C GLY A 29 0.47 -4.09 8.81
N THR A 30 0.61 -5.41 8.76
CA THR A 30 -0.39 -6.22 8.06
C THR A 30 -1.74 -5.80 8.63
N PRO A 31 -2.70 -5.30 7.81
CA PRO A 31 -4.04 -5.02 8.32
C PRO A 31 -4.49 -6.26 9.08
N PRO A 32 -4.96 -6.13 10.33
CA PRO A 32 -5.43 -7.27 11.11
C PRO A 32 -6.33 -8.09 10.20
N GLN A 33 -5.88 -9.30 9.86
CA GLN A 33 -6.70 -10.25 9.13
C GLN A 33 -7.67 -10.82 10.17
N ASP A 34 -8.58 -9.98 10.64
CA ASP A 34 -9.63 -10.38 11.55
C ASP A 34 -10.66 -11.16 10.71
N GLY A 35 -10.69 -12.47 10.94
CA GLY A 35 -11.51 -13.40 10.16
C GLY A 35 -10.67 -14.29 9.27
N GLY A 36 -10.64 -15.57 9.64
CA GLY A 36 -10.12 -16.65 8.82
C GLY A 36 -11.20 -17.71 8.65
N TRP A 37 -11.16 -18.42 7.52
CA TRP A 37 -11.95 -19.63 7.35
C TRP A 37 -11.33 -20.71 8.22
N ARG A 38 -12.06 -21.15 9.24
CA ARG A 38 -11.76 -22.38 9.97
C ARG A 38 -12.76 -23.44 9.53
N GLU A 39 -12.30 -24.67 9.45
CA GLU A 39 -13.19 -25.81 9.26
C GLU A 39 -14.10 -25.93 10.48
N LEU A 40 -15.41 -25.95 10.26
CA LEU A 40 -16.40 -26.22 11.30
C LEU A 40 -16.46 -27.73 11.50
N THR A 41 -16.26 -28.20 12.74
CA THR A 41 -16.28 -29.62 13.07
C THR A 41 -17.24 -29.90 14.23
N GLY A 42 -17.91 -31.05 14.19
CA GLY A 42 -18.74 -31.51 15.29
C GLY A 42 -19.92 -30.58 15.61
N PRO A 43 -20.13 -30.19 16.88
CA PRO A 43 -21.25 -29.33 17.30
C PRO A 43 -21.32 -27.96 16.62
N ASP A 44 -20.19 -27.47 16.09
CA ASP A 44 -20.10 -26.19 15.39
C ASP A 44 -20.81 -26.21 14.01
N LEU A 45 -21.24 -27.39 13.52
CA LEU A 45 -21.98 -27.56 12.27
C LEU A 45 -23.50 -27.33 12.39
N ARG A 46 -24.02 -27.11 13.60
CA ARG A 46 -25.46 -27.12 13.88
C ARG A 46 -26.15 -25.77 13.72
#